data_AF-A0A656GKE9-F1
#
_entry.id   AF-A0A656GKE9-F1
#
_cell.length_a   1.000
_cell.length_b   1.000
_cell.length_c   1.000
_cell.angle_alpha   90.00
_cell.angle_beta   90.00
_cell.angle_gamma   90.00
#
_symmetry.space_group_name_H-M   'P 1'
#
loop_
_entity.id
_entity.type
_entity.pdbx_description
1 polymer ?
#
loop_
_entity_poly.entity_id
_entity_poly.type
_entity_poly.pdbx_seq_one_letter_code
_entity_poly.pdbx_strand_id
1 'polypeptide(L)' 'GKSVDSHWAHMVIHGCLHLLGYDHIDDEEAEEMEALERTLLEELGYPDPYAEDESADHPHSDTPSKDHE' A
#
# COMPACT_ATOMS: atom_id res chain seq x y z
N GLY A 1 -13.83 -7.00 -2.44
CA GLY A 1 -14.33 -5.72 -2.95
C GLY A 1 -14.53 -4.74 -1.81
N LYS A 2 -13.51 -3.92 -1.53
CA LYS A 2 -13.51 -2.91 -0.45
C LYS A 2 -14.67 -1.90 -0.62
N SER A 3 -15.25 -1.43 0.49
CA SER A 3 -16.20 -0.32 0.43
C SER A 3 -15.49 0.95 -0.08
N VAL A 4 -16.24 1.85 -0.72
CA VAL A 4 -15.69 3.13 -1.22
C VAL A 4 -15.05 3.93 -0.08
N ASP A 5 -15.66 3.91 1.10
CA ASP A 5 -15.15 4.58 2.29
C ASP A 5 -13.82 3.98 2.77
N SER A 6 -13.70 2.64 2.78
CA SER A 6 -12.45 1.95 3.13
C SER A 6 -11.33 2.29 2.15
N HIS A 7 -11.64 2.38 0.86
CA HIS A 7 -10.65 2.77 -0.14
C HIS A 7 -10.17 4.22 0.06
N TRP A 8 -11.08 5.16 0.33
CA TRP A 8 -10.68 6.54 0.59
C TRP A 8 -9.90 6.71 1.90
N ALA A 9 -10.27 5.98 2.96
CA ALA A 9 -9.50 5.97 4.20
C ALA A 9 -8.06 5.50 3.96
N HIS A 10 -7.90 4.43 3.18
CA HIS A 10 -6.58 3.92 2.77
C HIS A 10 -5.79 4.98 2.00
N MET A 11 -6.37 5.61 0.98
CA MET A 11 -5.67 6.64 0.19
C MET A 11 -5.25 7.87 1.00
N VAL A 12 -6.06 8.27 1.98
CA VAL A 12 -5.70 9.39 2.89
C VAL A 12 -4.54 9.01 3.80
N ILE A 13 -4.58 7.83 4.42
CA ILE A 13 -3.48 7.33 5.26
C ILE A 13 -2.20 7.18 4.44
N HIS A 14 -2.29 6.52 3.29
CA HIS A 14 -1.19 6.32 2.34
C HIS A 14 -0.53 7.65 1.97
N GLY A 15 -1.33 8.63 1.54
CA GLY A 15 -0.83 9.97 1.21
C GLY A 15 -0.18 10.68 2.40
N CYS A 16 -0.72 10.53 3.62
CA CYS A 16 -0.11 11.09 4.83
C CYS A 16 1.24 10.43 5.15
N LEU A 17 1.36 9.12 4.99
CA LEU A 17 2.62 8.39 5.22
C LEU A 17 3.70 8.84 4.24
N HIS A 18 3.36 9.00 2.96
CA HIS A 18 4.25 9.62 1.96
C HIS A 18 4.73 11.02 2.37
N LEU A 19 3.82 11.86 2.88
CA LEU A 19 4.15 13.21 3.35
C LEU A 19 5.05 13.20 4.61
N LEU A 20 5.02 12.12 5.39
CA LEU A 20 5.89 11.92 6.55
C LEU A 20 7.24 11.29 6.18
N GLY A 21 7.42 10.89 4.92
CA GLY A 21 8.67 10.34 4.40
C GLY A 21 8.76 8.82 4.40
N TYR A 22 7.64 8.12 4.65
CA TYR A 22 7.55 6.69 4.36
C TYR A 22 7.38 6.49 2.85
N ASP A 23 7.99 5.45 2.30
CA ASP A 23 7.87 5.08 0.89
C ASP A 23 7.71 3.56 0.77
N HIS A 24 7.46 3.07 -0.44
CA HIS A 24 7.30 1.64 -0.73
C HIS A 24 8.07 1.23 -1.99
N ILE A 25 9.23 1.85 -2.23
CA ILE A 25 10.05 1.60 -3.42
C ILE A 25 10.76 0.24 -3.34
N ASP A 26 11.27 -0.13 -2.17
CA ASP A 26 11.83 -1.46 -1.91
C ASP A 26 11.01 -2.25 -0.87
N ASP A 27 11.28 -3.55 -0.78
CA ASP A 27 10.49 -4.48 0.02
C ASP A 27 10.54 -4.16 1.53
N GLU A 28 11.65 -3.62 2.03
CA GLU A 28 11.81 -3.31 3.46
C GLU A 28 11.04 -2.04 3.82
N GLU A 29 11.16 -1.00 2.98
CA GLU A 29 10.38 0.24 3.12
C GLU A 29 8.87 -0.03 2.98
N ALA A 30 8.49 -0.86 2.00
CA ALA A 30 7.12 -1.29 1.80
C ALA A 30 6.60 -2.02 3.04
N GLU A 31 7.30 -3.03 3.56
CA GLU A 31 6.82 -3.79 4.73
C GLU A 31 6.58 -2.87 5.96
N GLU A 32 7.45 -1.88 6.18
CA GLU A 32 7.27 -0.88 7.23
C GLU A 32 6.02 -0.02 6.99
N MET A 33 5.87 0.54 5.79
CA MET A 33 4.74 1.39 5.44
C MET A 33 3.42 0.63 5.49
N GLU A 34 3.36 -0.59 4.95
CA GLU A 34 2.18 -1.46 4.94
C GLU A 34 1.75 -1.88 6.36
N ALA A 35 2.72 -2.11 7.27
CA ALA A 35 2.41 -2.40 8.67
C ALA A 35 1.74 -1.21 9.38
N LEU A 36 2.17 0.01 9.06
CA LEU A 36 1.54 1.24 9.58
C LEU A 36 0.15 1.45 8.99
N GLU A 37 -0.02 1.24 7.69
CA GLU A 37 -1.32 1.34 7.02
C GLU A 37 -2.36 0.39 7.63
N ARG A 38 -1.97 -0.88 7.84
CA ARG A 38 -2.82 -1.89 8.51
C ARG A 38 -3.23 -1.45 9.92
N THR A 39 -2.25 -1.02 10.72
CA THR A 39 -2.50 -0.58 12.10
C THR A 39 -3.47 0.60 12.14
N LEU A 40 -3.21 1.63 11.33
CA LEU A 40 -4.03 2.86 11.32
C LEU A 40 -5.44 2.62 10.78
N LEU A 41 -5.60 1.75 9.78
CA LEU A 41 -6.91 1.38 9.25
C LEU A 41 -7.71 0.56 10.26
N GLU A 42 -7.08 -0.38 10.95
CA GLU A 42 -7.71 -1.16 12.01
C GLU A 42 -8.21 -0.26 13.16
N GLU A 43 -7.40 0.71 13.59
CA GLU A 43 -7.79 1.70 14.61
C GLU A 43 -9.00 2.54 14.19
N LEU A 44 -9.16 2.80 12.90
CA LEU A 44 -10.31 3.51 12.33
C LEU A 44 -11.51 2.58 12.03
N GLY A 45 -11.38 1.27 12.26
CA GLY A 45 -12.43 0.28 12.03
C GLY A 45 -12.59 -0.13 10.56
N TYR A 46 -11.58 0.11 9.73
CA TYR A 46 -11.54 -0.34 8.35
C TYR A 46 -10.81 -1.70 8.21
N PRO A 47 -11.22 -2.54 7.26
CA PRO A 47 -10.56 -3.82 7.01
C PRO A 47 -9.14 -3.64 6.46
N ASP A 48 -8.30 -4.65 6.65
CA ASP A 48 -6.96 -4.72 6.08
C ASP A 48 -7.01 -4.60 4.54
N PRO A 49 -6.31 -3.59 3.95
CA PRO A 49 -6.32 -3.41 2.52
C PRO A 49 -5.54 -4.51 1.77
N TYR A 50 -4.63 -5.25 2.39
CA TYR A 50 -3.79 -6.27 1.74
C TYR A 50 -4.40 -7.68 1.77
N ALA A 51 -5.47 -7.89 2.54
CA ALA A 51 -6.11 -9.20 2.72
C ALA A 51 -6.72 -9.80 1.43
N GLU A 52 -6.95 -9.01 0.38
CA GLU A 52 -7.40 -9.51 -0.92
C GLU A 52 -6.23 -9.83 -1.87
N ASP A 53 -5.09 -9.15 -1.72
CA ASP A 53 -3.93 -9.29 -2.62
C ASP A 53 -3.10 -10.54 -2.31
N GLU A 54 -3.09 -11.06 -1.06
CA GLU A 54 -2.45 -12.35 -0.74
C GLU A 54 -3.05 -13.56 -1.48
N SER A 55 -4.24 -13.40 -2.09
CA SER A 55 -4.89 -14.45 -2.88
C SER A 55 -4.53 -14.42 -4.38
N ALA A 56 -3.84 -13.38 -4.84
CA ALA A 56 -3.42 -13.20 -6.22
C ALA A 56 -1.90 -13.22 -6.31
N ASP A 57 -1.36 -14.36 -6.74
CA ASP A 57 0.01 -14.51 -7.28
C ASP A 57 0.23 -13.47 -8.40
N HIS A 58 0.63 -12.26 -8.03
CA HIS A 58 1.10 -11.24 -8.96
C HIS A 58 2.62 -11.22 -8.92
N PRO A 59 3.30 -11.83 -9.92
CA PRO A 59 4.74 -11.70 -10.01
C PRO A 59 5.05 -10.22 -10.17
N HIS A 60 5.92 -9.69 -9.31
CA HIS A 60 6.49 -8.35 -9.42
C HIS A 60 6.76 -8.05 -10.89
N SER A 61 5.99 -7.12 -11.46
CA SER A 61 6.26 -6.63 -12.80
C SER A 61 7.45 -5.68 -12.71
N ASP A 62 8.65 -6.25 -12.69
CA ASP A 62 9.83 -5.60 -13.23
C ASP A 62 9.46 -5.11 -14.63
N THR A 63 9.13 -3.82 -14.73
CA THR A 63 8.95 -3.15 -16.01
C THR A 63 10.32 -2.59 -16.37
N PRO A 64 11.04 -3.13 -17.37
CA PRO A 64 12.27 -2.51 -17.84
C PRO A 64 11.86 -1.31 -18.72
N SER A 65 11.97 -0.09 -18.19
CA SER A 65 12.10 1.12 -19.01
C SER A 65 13.60 1.40 -19.19
N LYS A 66 14.27 0.76 -20.14
CA LYS A 66 14.36 1.11 -21.57
C LYS A 66 15.26 2.33 -21.78
N ASP A 67 16.49 2.05 -22.20
CA ASP A 67 17.43 3.04 -22.73
C ASP A 67 16.74 3.93 -23.78
N HIS A 68 16.85 5.25 -23.60
CA HIS A 68 16.74 6.19 -24.72
C HIS A 68 17.63 7.42 -24.50
N GLU A 69 18.73 7.39 -25.26
CA GLU A 69 19.68 8.45 -25.68
C GLU A 69 20.70 9.02 -24.68
#